data_AF-A0A9D7F4C0-F1
#
_entry.id   AF-A0A9D7F4C0-F1
#
_cell.length_a   1.000
_cell.length_b   1.000
_cell.length_c   1.000
_cell.angle_alpha   90.00
_cell.angle_beta   90.00
_cell.angle_gamma   90.00
#
_symmetry.space_group_name_H-M   'P 1'
#
loop_
_entity.id
_entity.type
_entity.pdbx_description
1 polymer ?
#
loop_
_entity_poly.entity_id
_entity_poly.type
_entity_poly.pdbx_seq_one_letter_code
_entity_poly.pdbx_strand_id
1 'polypeptide(L)'
;MVVKKSDLAEHPYVVIQPAGLPAPVYLCRLENGEYSALLLQCTHRGCELRPVGRELHCPCHGSVFDKTGEVLESPAELPLRRFAVLSDDQNIYISPAP
;
A
#
# COMPACT_ATOMS: atom_id res chain seq x y z
N MET A 1 -12.00 -3.67 -4.44
CA MET A 1 -12.08 -3.79 -2.97
C MET A 1 -12.73 -2.53 -2.43
N VAL A 2 -13.56 -2.62 -1.39
CA VAL A 2 -14.21 -1.45 -0.78
C VAL A 2 -13.84 -1.41 0.70
N VAL A 3 -13.43 -0.24 1.18
CA VAL A 3 -13.06 0.02 2.58
C VAL A 3 -13.88 1.20 3.09
N LYS A 4 -14.38 1.16 4.32
CA LYS A 4 -15.08 2.31 4.89
C LYS A 4 -14.08 3.34 5.37
N LYS A 5 -14.35 4.63 5.16
CA LYS A 5 -13.48 5.71 5.66
C LYS A 5 -13.31 5.69 7.17
N SER A 6 -14.31 5.19 7.91
CA SER A 6 -14.23 4.97 9.36
C SER A 6 -13.09 4.03 9.75
N ASP A 7 -12.78 3.02 8.94
CA ASP A 7 -11.74 2.03 9.25
C ASP A 7 -10.33 2.67 9.20
N LEU A 8 -10.19 3.76 8.43
CA LEU A 8 -8.99 4.59 8.34
C LEU A 8 -9.00 5.81 9.26
N ALA A 9 -10.14 6.15 9.88
CA ALA A 9 -10.19 7.21 10.89
C ALA A 9 -9.54 6.76 12.20
N GLU A 10 -9.68 5.47 12.52
CA GLU A 10 -9.14 4.86 13.74
C GLU A 10 -7.67 4.42 13.59
N HIS A 11 -7.16 4.32 12.37
CA HIS A 11 -5.85 3.74 12.07
C HIS A 11 -5.09 4.51 10.99
N PRO A 12 -3.74 4.64 11.10
CA PRO A 12 -2.94 5.35 10.10
C PRO A 12 -2.95 4.68 8.71
N TYR A 13 -3.34 3.41 8.64
CA TYR A 13 -3.50 2.62 7.43
C TYR A 13 -4.37 1.39 7.72
N VAL A 14 -4.84 0.71 6.67
CA VAL A 14 -5.41 -0.64 6.73
C VAL A 14 -4.66 -1.57 5.79
N VAL A 15 -4.62 -2.85 6.13
CA VAL A 15 -4.06 -3.91 5.28
C VAL A 15 -5.17 -4.89 4.93
N ILE A 16 -5.33 -5.14 3.64
CA ILE A 16 -6.41 -5.96 3.08
C ILE A 16 -5.77 -7.16 2.41
N GLN A 17 -6.24 -8.37 2.69
CA GLN A 17 -5.81 -9.58 2.00
C GLN A 17 -6.88 -10.00 0.96
N PRO A 18 -6.86 -9.46 -0.26
CA PRO A 18 -7.80 -9.89 -1.30
C PRO A 18 -7.44 -11.28 -1.83
N ALA A 19 -8.47 -12.08 -2.12
CA ALA A 19 -8.29 -13.34 -2.84
C ALA A 19 -7.73 -13.06 -4.25
N GLY A 20 -6.74 -13.85 -4.67
CA GLY A 20 -6.16 -13.79 -6.02
C GLY A 20 -5.01 -12.80 -6.22
N LEU A 21 -4.59 -12.06 -5.18
CA LEU A 21 -3.33 -11.30 -5.22
C LEU A 21 -2.20 -12.04 -4.50
N PRO A 22 -0.94 -11.87 -4.94
CA PRO A 22 0.21 -12.56 -4.34
C PRO A 22 0.66 -11.97 -2.99
N ALA A 23 0.14 -10.81 -2.61
CA ALA A 23 0.48 -10.12 -1.37
C ALA A 23 -0.71 -9.24 -0.91
N PRO A 24 -0.74 -8.81 0.37
CA PRO A 24 -1.74 -7.88 0.85
C PRO A 24 -1.68 -6.52 0.16
N VAL A 25 -2.76 -5.76 0.26
CA VAL A 25 -2.86 -4.38 -0.20
C VAL A 25 -2.87 -3.45 1.02
N TYR A 26 -1.91 -2.55 1.06
CA TYR A 26 -1.82 -1.45 2.02
C TYR A 26 -2.63 -0.26 1.51
N LEU A 27 -3.52 0.28 2.33
CA LEU A 27 -4.27 1.50 2.04
C LEU A 27 -4.01 2.53 3.15
N CYS A 28 -3.60 3.74 2.78
CA CYS A 28 -3.44 4.84 3.72
C CYS A 28 -3.93 6.17 3.15
N ARG A 29 -4.14 7.15 4.04
CA ARG A 29 -4.37 8.55 3.65
C ARG A 29 -3.02 9.29 3.56
N LEU A 30 -2.85 10.05 2.49
CA LEU A 30 -1.72 10.92 2.25
C LEU A 30 -1.96 12.31 2.86
N GLU A 31 -0.89 13.12 2.95
CA GLU A 31 -0.94 14.45 3.57
C GLU A 31 -1.79 15.44 2.75
N ASN A 32 -1.87 15.26 1.43
CA ASN A 32 -2.75 16.02 0.54
C ASN A 32 -4.24 15.64 0.65
N GLY A 33 -4.57 14.66 1.51
CA GLY A 33 -5.92 14.17 1.74
C GLY A 33 -6.37 13.05 0.80
N GLU A 34 -5.59 12.72 -0.23
CA GLU A 34 -5.83 11.59 -1.13
C GLU A 34 -5.48 10.24 -0.47
N TYR A 35 -5.76 9.14 -1.17
CA TYR A 35 -5.50 7.79 -0.69
C TYR A 35 -4.51 7.07 -1.59
N SER A 36 -3.58 6.35 -0.97
CA SER A 36 -2.63 5.48 -1.65
C SER A 36 -2.97 4.02 -1.37
N ALA A 37 -3.04 3.20 -2.40
CA ALA A 37 -3.24 1.76 -2.30
C ALA A 37 -2.11 1.01 -3.00
N LEU A 38 -1.35 0.21 -2.25
CA LEU A 38 -0.09 -0.41 -2.68
C LEU A 38 -0.10 -1.91 -2.46
N LEU A 39 0.39 -2.68 -3.42
CA LEU A 39 0.67 -4.10 -3.21
C LEU A 39 1.92 -4.23 -2.32
N LEU A 40 1.79 -4.89 -1.17
CA LEU A 40 2.91 -5.14 -0.24
C LEU A 40 3.84 -6.24 -0.74
N GLN A 41 4.15 -6.25 -2.04
CA GLN A 41 5.10 -7.16 -2.66
C GLN A 41 6.34 -6.37 -3.07
N CYS A 42 7.48 -6.67 -2.44
CA CYS A 42 8.74 -6.04 -2.78
C CYS A 42 9.11 -6.30 -4.24
N THR A 43 9.39 -5.24 -4.99
CA THR A 43 9.78 -5.34 -6.41
C THR A 43 11.15 -5.94 -6.65
N HIS A 44 12.00 -6.08 -5.63
CA HIS A 44 13.29 -6.75 -5.76
C HIS A 44 13.12 -8.26 -6.01
N ARG A 45 12.44 -8.98 -5.09
CA ARG A 45 12.32 -10.46 -5.13
C ARG A 45 10.98 -11.01 -4.64
N GLY A 46 9.97 -10.15 -4.49
CA GLY A 46 8.60 -10.58 -4.17
C GLY A 46 8.28 -10.82 -2.70
N CYS A 47 9.19 -10.54 -1.76
CA CYS A 47 8.89 -10.66 -0.32
C CYS A 47 7.76 -9.72 0.09
N GLU A 48 6.96 -10.16 1.07
CA GLU A 48 5.94 -9.30 1.67
C GLU A 48 6.59 -8.16 2.49
N LEU A 49 6.11 -6.95 2.27
CA LEU A 49 6.56 -5.75 2.99
C LEU A 49 5.80 -5.56 4.30
N ARG A 50 6.46 -4.95 5.29
CA ARG A 50 5.85 -4.58 6.58
C ARG A 50 5.76 -3.07 6.73
N PRO A 51 4.60 -2.52 7.12
CA PRO A 51 4.52 -1.11 7.50
C PRO A 51 5.31 -0.83 8.77
N VAL A 52 6.19 0.18 8.72
CA VAL A 52 6.99 0.66 9.86
C VAL A 52 6.86 2.18 9.92
N GLY A 53 6.04 2.67 10.84
CA GLY A 53 5.75 4.10 10.96
C GLY A 53 5.13 4.67 9.67
N ARG A 54 5.94 5.43 8.91
CA ARG A 54 5.53 6.04 7.63
C ARG A 54 6.08 5.32 6.39
N GLU A 55 6.78 4.22 6.55
CA GLU A 55 7.49 3.52 5.47
C GLU A 55 7.04 2.06 5.36
N LEU A 56 7.43 1.42 4.26
CA LEU A 56 7.18 0.01 3.98
C LEU A 56 8.53 -0.70 3.82
N HIS A 57 8.82 -1.60 4.76
CA HIS A 57 10.13 -2.24 4.89
C HIS A 57 10.10 -3.67 4.39
N CYS A 58 11.07 -4.03 3.55
CA CYS A 58 11.28 -5.41 3.10
C CYS A 58 12.17 -6.16 4.10
N PRO A 59 11.67 -7.18 4.82
CA PRO A 59 12.44 -7.89 5.83
C PRO A 59 13.53 -8.82 5.24
N CYS A 60 13.53 -9.04 3.92
CA CYS A 60 14.45 -9.98 3.28
C CYS A 60 15.82 -9.37 3.01
N HIS A 61 15.86 -8.18 2.41
CA HIS A 61 17.11 -7.56 1.94
C HIS A 61 17.17 -6.05 2.21
N GLY A 62 16.23 -5.50 2.99
CA GLY A 62 16.30 -4.11 3.46
C GLY A 62 15.76 -3.03 2.53
N SER A 63 15.13 -3.36 1.40
CA SER A 63 14.50 -2.33 0.56
C SER A 63 13.42 -1.58 1.34
N VAL A 64 13.39 -0.26 1.21
CA VAL A 64 12.41 0.61 1.86
C VAL A 64 11.65 1.39 0.79
N PHE A 65 10.34 1.52 0.99
CA PHE A 65 9.45 2.30 0.13
C PHE A 65 8.65 3.30 0.96
N ASP A 66 8.27 4.41 0.35
CA ASP A 66 7.40 5.40 0.98
C ASP A 66 5.90 5.02 0.86
N LYS A 67 5.01 5.86 1.41
CA LYS A 67 3.55 5.67 1.33
C LYS A 67 2.96 5.87 -0.06
N THR A 68 3.71 6.47 -0.97
CA THR A 68 3.30 6.57 -2.38
C THR A 68 3.76 5.34 -3.16
N GLY A 69 4.65 4.52 -2.61
CA GLY A 69 5.22 3.32 -3.24
C GLY A 69 6.54 3.58 -3.96
N GLU A 70 7.11 4.78 -3.87
CA GLU A 70 8.43 5.08 -4.41
C GLU A 70 9.52 4.44 -3.57
N VAL A 71 10.63 4.08 -4.22
CA VAL A 71 11.79 3.48 -3.55
C VAL A 71 12.54 4.55 -2.76
N LEU A 72 12.78 4.28 -1.49
CA LEU A 72 13.66 5.09 -0.62
C LEU A 72 15.02 4.42 -0.43
N GLU A 73 15.06 3.08 -0.35
CA GLU A 73 16.28 2.32 -0.13
C GLU A 73 16.35 1.07 -1.03
N SER A 74 17.50 0.89 -1.67
CA SER A 74 17.82 -0.27 -2.51
C SER A 74 17.90 -1.56 -1.67
N PRO A 75 17.86 -2.79 -2.23
CA PRO A 75 18.12 -3.17 -3.63
C PRO A 75 16.95 -3.07 -4.62
N ALA A 76 15.73 -2.72 -4.20
CA ALA A 76 14.66 -2.49 -5.16
C ALA A 76 14.99 -1.27 -6.05
N GLU A 77 14.70 -1.37 -7.35
CA GLU A 77 14.91 -0.28 -8.32
C GLU A 77 13.60 0.23 -8.93
N LEU A 78 12.49 -0.50 -8.69
CA LEU A 78 11.18 -0.19 -9.23
C LEU A 78 10.20 0.14 -8.09
N PRO A 79 9.29 1.11 -8.29
CA PRO A 79 8.26 1.42 -7.31
C PRO A 79 7.27 0.27 -7.14
N LEU A 80 6.55 0.25 -6.02
CA LEU A 80 5.50 -0.73 -5.76
C LEU A 80 4.35 -0.60 -6.76
N ARG A 81 3.68 -1.73 -7.03
CA ARG A 81 2.43 -1.72 -7.79
C ARG A 81 1.38 -0.89 -7.04
N ARG A 82 0.86 0.13 -7.72
CA ARG A 82 -0.23 0.98 -7.26
C ARG A 82 -1.57 0.47 -7.77
N PHE A 83 -2.61 0.70 -6.98
CA PHE A 83 -3.99 0.48 -7.39
C PHE A 83 -4.69 1.82 -7.55
N ALA A 84 -5.61 1.91 -8.52
CA ALA A 84 -6.44 3.10 -8.67
C ALA A 84 -7.41 3.21 -7.49
N VAL A 85 -7.49 4.41 -6.90
CA VAL A 85 -8.35 4.69 -5.76
C VAL A 85 -9.35 5.78 -6.10
N LEU A 86 -10.62 5.51 -5.81
CA LEU A 86 -11.71 6.48 -5.83
C LEU A 86 -12.33 6.54 -4.43
N SER A 87 -13.00 7.64 -4.08
CA SER A 87 -13.72 7.73 -2.81
C SER A 87 -14.97 8.58 -2.91
N ASP A 88 -15.97 8.26 -2.09
CA ASP A 88 -17.14 9.09 -1.81
C ASP A 88 -17.17 9.48 -0.33
N ASP A 89 -18.26 10.02 0.19
CA ASP A 89 -18.35 10.46 1.59
C ASP A 89 -18.13 9.35 2.63
N GLN A 90 -18.41 8.09 2.28
CA GLN A 90 -18.40 6.97 3.22
C GLN A 90 -17.33 5.93 2.90
N ASN A 91 -17.00 5.75 1.62
CA ASN A 91 -16.25 4.59 1.14
C ASN A 91 -15.04 4.98 0.31
N ILE A 92 -14.07 4.07 0.29
CA ILE A 92 -12.89 4.09 -0.56
C ILE A 92 -12.93 2.84 -1.43
N TYR A 93 -12.85 3.05 -2.73
CA TYR A 93 -12.90 2.02 -3.76
C TYR A 93 -11.51 1.83 -4.34
N ILE A 94 -10.97 0.63 -4.19
CA ILE A 94 -9.69 0.25 -4.76
C ILE A 94 -9.97 -0.69 -5.94
N SER A 95 -9.60 -0.24 -7.14
CA SER A 95 -9.71 -1.07 -8.34
C SER A 95 -8.43 -1.88 -8.52
N PRO A 96 -8.50 -3.22 -8.73
CA PRO A 96 -7.36 -3.94 -9.27
C PRO A 96 -7.04 -3.29 -10.62
N ALA A 97 -5.89 -2.61 -10.72
CA ALA A 97 -5.45 -2.09 -12.02
C ALA A 97 -5.43 -3.28 -13.01
N PRO A 98 -5.87 -3.08 -14.27
CA PRO A 98 -5.88 -4.14 -15.28
C PRO A 98 -4.53 -4.84 -15.39
#